data_AF-A0A817T0S5-F1
#
_entry.id   AF-A0A817T0S5-F1
#
_cell.length_a   1.000
_cell.length_b   1.000
_cell.length_c   1.000
_cell.angle_alpha   90.00
_cell.angle_beta   90.00
_cell.angle_gamma   90.00
#
_symmetry.space_group_name_H-M   'P 1'
#
loop_
_entity.id
_entity.type
_entity.pdbx_description
1 polymer ?
#
loop_
_entity_poly.entity_id
_entity_poly.type
_entity_poly.pdbx_seq_one_letter_code
_entity_poly.pdbx_strand_id
1 'polypeptide(L)'
;MMVSVAMSFLCLPVFDCWACTLQSGRIRQLSSIRVTRCLFTIQVIFWTPVNVHFLMYYDLVPPTYACWFTSDPFMQIATLILSPILYVILPLTVLLLFGLLTYRNCRFMLFS
;
A
#
# COMPACT_ATOMS: atom_id res chain seq x y z
N MET A 1 -10.57 -7.16 -5.07
CA MET A 1 -9.24 -7.25 -4.41
C MET A 1 -8.08 -6.76 -5.29
N MET A 2 -8.04 -6.99 -6.61
CA MET A 2 -6.89 -6.52 -7.43
C MET A 2 -6.63 -5.00 -7.40
N VAL A 3 -7.69 -4.18 -7.41
CA VAL A 3 -7.58 -2.70 -7.34
C VAL A 3 -6.95 -2.25 -6.01
N SER A 4 -7.27 -2.95 -4.93
CA SER A 4 -6.86 -2.68 -3.56
C SER A 4 -5.35 -2.85 -3.34
N VAL A 5 -4.78 -3.89 -3.94
CA VAL A 5 -3.33 -4.17 -3.89
C VAL A 5 -2.57 -3.16 -4.74
N ALA A 6 -3.11 -2.79 -5.91
CA ALA A 6 -2.50 -1.78 -6.78
C ALA A 6 -2.35 -0.42 -6.07
N MET A 7 -3.33 -0.01 -5.25
CA MET A 7 -3.28 1.24 -4.49
C MET A 7 -2.11 1.27 -3.49
N SER A 8 -1.80 0.16 -2.85
CA SER A 8 -0.65 0.07 -1.93
C SER A 8 0.68 0.25 -2.66
N PHE A 9 0.79 -0.27 -3.88
CA PHE A 9 1.99 -0.10 -4.72
C PHE A 9 2.14 1.33 -5.25
N LEU A 10 1.05 2.08 -5.41
CA LEU A 10 1.10 3.51 -5.76
C LEU A 10 1.72 4.38 -4.66
N CYS A 11 1.81 3.89 -3.42
CA CYS A 11 2.50 4.63 -2.36
C CYS A 11 4.01 4.77 -2.60
N LEU A 12 4.65 3.79 -3.25
CA LEU A 12 6.09 3.81 -3.54
C LEU A 12 6.51 4.95 -4.49
N PRO A 13 5.89 5.15 -5.67
CA PRO A 13 6.25 6.26 -6.54
C PRO A 13 5.96 7.62 -5.90
N VAL A 14 4.91 7.76 -5.09
CA VAL A 14 4.62 9.03 -4.40
C VAL A 14 5.67 9.34 -3.34
N PHE A 15 6.16 8.32 -2.61
CA PHE A 15 7.30 8.46 -1.71
C PHE A 15 8.57 8.87 -2.47
N ASP A 16 8.83 8.24 -3.61
CA ASP A 16 9.99 8.53 -4.45
C ASP A 16 9.97 9.97 -4.99
N CYS A 17 8.81 10.42 -5.49
CA CYS A 17 8.59 11.81 -5.87
C CYS A 17 8.87 12.77 -4.71
N TRP A 18 8.34 12.49 -3.52
CA TRP A 18 8.60 13.31 -2.35
C TRP A 18 10.10 13.38 -2.03
N ALA A 19 10.82 12.26 -2.03
CA ALA A 19 12.25 12.21 -1.78
C ALA A 19 13.07 13.03 -2.78
N CYS A 20 12.67 13.04 -4.06
CA CYS A 20 13.30 13.85 -5.11
C CYS A 20 13.13 15.36 -4.89
N THR A 21 12.00 15.78 -4.34
CA THR A 21 11.70 17.20 -4.06
C THR A 21 12.41 17.75 -2.82
N LEU A 22 13.17 16.96 -2.08
CA LEU A 22 13.92 17.46 -0.94
C LEU A 22 15.23 18.12 -1.38
N GLN A 23 15.59 19.22 -0.69
CA GLN A 23 16.83 19.97 -0.97
C GLN A 23 18.09 19.23 -0.48
N SER A 24 17.96 18.33 0.49
CA SER A 24 19.09 17.57 1.03
C SER A 24 19.53 16.47 0.06
N GLY A 25 20.78 16.57 -0.43
CA GLY A 25 21.37 15.57 -1.33
C GLY A 25 21.41 14.15 -0.73
N ARG A 26 21.54 14.01 0.60
CA ARG A 26 21.47 12.72 1.28
C ARG A 26 20.10 12.06 1.18
N ILE A 27 19.03 12.85 1.21
CA ILE A 27 17.66 12.31 1.15
C ILE A 27 17.28 11.99 -0.30
N ARG A 28 17.78 12.76 -1.28
CA ARG A 28 17.65 12.40 -2.70
C ARG A 28 18.26 11.05 -3.04
N GLN A 29 19.30 10.61 -2.34
CA GLN A 29 19.87 9.26 -2.49
C GLN A 29 18.91 8.13 -2.07
N LEU A 30 17.84 8.44 -1.32
CA LEU A 30 16.77 7.48 -1.06
C LEU A 30 15.98 7.13 -2.33
N SER A 31 15.96 8.01 -3.34
CA SER A 31 15.45 7.74 -4.69
C SER A 31 16.48 6.97 -5.53
N SER A 32 17.10 5.96 -4.93
CA SER A 32 18.01 5.07 -5.66
C SER A 32 17.31 3.76 -5.98
N ILE A 33 17.61 3.19 -7.14
CA ILE A 33 17.02 1.92 -7.58
C ILE A 33 17.23 0.78 -6.56
N ARG A 34 18.32 0.83 -5.79
CA ARG A 34 18.61 -0.16 -4.73
C ARG A 34 17.61 -0.02 -3.58
N VAL A 35 17.33 1.21 -3.14
CA VAL A 35 16.34 1.49 -2.09
C VAL A 35 14.94 1.16 -2.58
N THR A 36 14.57 1.56 -3.80
CA THR A 36 13.26 1.22 -4.38
C THR A 36 13.04 -0.29 -4.46
N ARG A 37 14.04 -1.05 -4.90
CA ARG A 37 13.99 -2.53 -4.90
C ARG A 37 13.83 -3.09 -3.49
N CYS A 38 14.56 -2.55 -2.51
CA CYS A 38 14.44 -2.98 -1.12
C CYS A 38 13.02 -2.71 -0.57
N LEU A 39 12.49 -1.50 -0.78
CA LEU A 39 11.14 -1.12 -0.36
C LEU A 39 10.06 -1.97 -1.04
N PHE A 40 10.21 -2.26 -2.33
CA PHE A 40 9.32 -3.16 -3.05
C PHE A 40 9.34 -4.57 -2.46
N THR A 41 10.53 -5.12 -2.21
CA THR A 41 10.67 -6.44 -1.58
C THR A 41 10.05 -6.47 -0.18
N ILE A 42 10.29 -5.45 0.64
CA ILE A 42 9.66 -5.33 1.97
C ILE A 42 8.15 -5.29 1.85
N GLN A 43 7.62 -4.54 0.89
CA GLN A 43 6.18 -4.45 0.67
C GLN A 43 5.58 -5.80 0.25
N VAL A 44 6.23 -6.53 -0.66
CA VAL A 44 5.80 -7.88 -1.07
C VAL A 44 5.83 -8.84 0.12
N ILE A 45 6.91 -8.83 0.91
CA ILE A 45 7.05 -9.67 2.11
C ILE A 45 5.97 -9.33 3.13
N PHE A 46 5.66 -8.04 3.35
CA PHE A 46 4.63 -7.60 4.27
C PHE A 46 3.22 -8.05 3.83
N TRP A 47 2.91 -7.95 2.55
CA TRP A 47 1.59 -8.33 2.03
C TRP A 47 1.39 -9.84 1.91
N THR A 48 2.46 -10.63 1.81
CA THR A 48 2.36 -12.09 1.62
C THR A 48 1.62 -12.78 2.79
N PRO A 49 2.00 -12.60 4.07
CA PRO A 49 1.28 -13.19 5.20
C PRO A 49 -0.19 -12.78 5.30
N VAL A 50 -0.51 -11.53 4.94
CA VAL A 50 -1.88 -11.01 4.93
C VAL A 50 -2.71 -11.79 3.92
N ASN A 51 -2.20 -11.95 2.68
CA ASN A 51 -2.89 -12.70 1.64
C ASN A 51 -2.96 -14.21 1.92
N VAL A 52 -1.93 -14.78 2.57
CA VAL A 52 -1.94 -16.19 3.00
C VAL A 52 -3.04 -16.44 4.02
N HIS A 53 -3.26 -15.54 4.98
CA HIS A 53 -4.38 -15.66 5.91
C HIS A 53 -5.72 -15.69 5.17
N PHE A 54 -5.92 -14.82 4.19
CA PHE A 54 -7.14 -14.86 3.38
C PHE A 54 -7.32 -16.20 2.67
N LEU A 55 -6.27 -16.73 2.05
CA LEU A 55 -6.30 -18.03 1.36
C LEU A 55 -6.72 -19.19 2.26
N MET A 56 -6.34 -19.18 3.54
CA MET A 56 -6.70 -20.25 4.49
C MET A 56 -8.21 -20.32 4.80
N TYR A 57 -8.94 -19.21 4.62
CA TYR A 57 -10.37 -19.15 4.91
C TYR A 57 -11.26 -19.22 3.68
N TYR A 58 -10.69 -19.27 2.47
CA TYR A 58 -11.44 -19.53 1.25
C TYR A 58 -11.57 -21.03 1.02
N ASP A 59 -12.81 -21.50 0.81
CA ASP A 59 -13.10 -22.88 0.45
C ASP A 59 -14.27 -22.94 -0.54
N LEU A 60 -14.50 -24.13 -1.13
CA LEU A 60 -15.62 -24.40 -2.01
C LEU A 60 -16.85 -24.79 -1.18
N VAL A 61 -17.82 -23.88 -1.07
CA VAL A 61 -19.01 -24.08 -0.25
C VAL A 61 -20.17 -24.68 -1.09
N PRO A 62 -20.76 -25.83 -0.71
CA PRO A 62 -21.94 -26.41 -1.35
C PRO A 62 -23.20 -25.55 -1.15
N PRO A 63 -24.24 -25.66 -2.01
CA PRO A 63 -24.39 -26.58 -3.14
C PRO A 63 -23.85 -26.03 -4.47
N THR A 64 -23.56 -24.74 -4.54
CA THR A 64 -23.10 -24.08 -5.76
C THR A 64 -21.60 -24.29 -6.02
N TYR A 65 -20.88 -24.87 -5.06
CA TYR A 65 -19.42 -25.00 -5.08
C TYR A 65 -18.76 -23.66 -5.42
N ALA A 66 -19.29 -22.58 -4.83
CA ALA A 66 -18.71 -21.25 -4.97
C ALA A 66 -17.53 -21.11 -4.00
N CYS A 67 -16.47 -20.43 -4.45
CA CYS A 67 -15.37 -20.05 -3.58
C CYS A 67 -15.85 -18.96 -2.63
N TRP A 68 -15.94 -19.28 -1.34
CA TRP A 68 -16.45 -18.38 -0.31
C TRP A 68 -15.68 -18.51 1.00
N PHE A 69 -15.87 -17.54 1.90
CA PHE A 69 -15.29 -17.61 3.24
C PHE A 69 -16.01 -18.66 4.09
N THR A 70 -15.25 -19.54 4.74
CA THR A 70 -15.81 -20.59 5.61
C THR A 70 -16.15 -20.12 7.02
N SER A 71 -15.63 -18.96 7.43
CA SER A 71 -15.81 -18.39 8.78
C SER A 71 -16.50 -17.03 8.69
N ASP A 72 -17.79 -16.99 9.02
CA ASP A 72 -18.59 -15.75 9.09
C ASP A 72 -17.98 -14.64 9.97
N PRO A 73 -17.51 -14.91 11.20
CA PRO A 73 -16.94 -13.84 12.03
C PRO A 73 -15.63 -13.30 11.43
N PHE A 74 -14.80 -14.17 10.86
CA PHE A 74 -13.58 -13.73 10.18
C PHE A 74 -13.91 -12.92 8.93
N MET A 75 -14.89 -13.36 8.13
CA MET A 75 -15.36 -12.62 6.96
C MET A 75 -15.77 -11.21 7.36
N GLN A 76 -16.60 -11.03 8.39
CA GLN A 76 -17.04 -9.71 8.84
C GLN A 76 -15.87 -8.81 9.26
N ILE A 77 -14.94 -9.32 10.08
CA ILE A 77 -13.75 -8.56 10.50
C ILE A 77 -12.90 -8.20 9.28
N ALA A 78 -12.70 -9.15 8.38
CA ALA A 78 -11.85 -8.96 7.23
C ALA A 78 -12.44 -7.97 6.22
N THR A 79 -13.75 -8.02 5.96
CA THR A 79 -14.43 -7.13 5.02
C THR A 79 -14.70 -5.75 5.59
N LEU A 80 -15.08 -5.65 6.88
CA LEU A 80 -15.51 -4.38 7.48
C LEU A 80 -14.38 -3.59 8.14
N ILE A 81 -13.33 -4.27 8.60
CA ILE A 81 -12.24 -3.63 9.36
C ILE A 81 -10.93 -3.72 8.60
N LEU A 82 -10.41 -4.95 8.37
CA LEU A 82 -9.07 -5.12 7.83
C LEU A 82 -8.94 -4.58 6.41
N SER A 83 -9.88 -4.94 5.52
CA SER A 83 -9.83 -4.54 4.11
C SER A 83 -9.87 -3.01 3.92
N PRO A 84 -10.83 -2.26 4.47
CA PRO A 84 -10.86 -0.81 4.29
C PRO A 84 -9.65 -0.11 4.93
N ILE A 85 -9.20 -0.57 6.11
CA ILE A 85 -8.03 0.04 6.75
C ILE A 85 -6.76 -0.21 5.93
N LEU A 86 -6.46 -1.46 5.59
CA LEU A 86 -5.20 -1.83 4.96
C LEU A 86 -5.12 -1.41 3.49
N TYR A 87 -6.22 -1.49 2.75
CA TYR A 87 -6.20 -1.25 1.30
C TYR A 87 -6.75 0.10 0.85
N VAL A 88 -7.43 0.84 1.72
CA VAL A 88 -8.03 2.14 1.34
C VAL A 88 -7.46 3.25 2.21
N ILE A 89 -7.68 3.18 3.52
CA ILE A 89 -7.30 4.26 4.44
C ILE A 89 -5.78 4.42 4.49
N LEU A 90 -5.04 3.33 4.68
CA LEU A 90 -3.58 3.38 4.79
C LEU A 90 -2.92 3.85 3.47
N PRO A 91 -3.26 3.34 2.27
CA PRO A 91 -2.71 3.87 1.03
C PRO A 91 -3.09 5.34 0.77
N LEU A 92 -4.34 5.74 1.03
CA LEU A 92 -4.80 7.12 0.85
C LEU A 92 -4.09 8.10 1.78
N THR A 93 -3.94 7.75 3.06
CA THR A 93 -3.21 8.59 4.03
C THR A 93 -1.76 8.78 3.62
N VAL A 94 -1.10 7.72 3.14
CA VAL A 94 0.27 7.78 2.62
C VAL A 94 0.36 8.65 1.36
N LEU A 95 -0.56 8.47 0.41
CA LEU A 95 -0.68 9.28 -0.80
C LEU A 95 -0.87 10.76 -0.51
N LEU A 96 -1.81 11.08 0.39
CA LEU A 96 -2.10 12.46 0.79
C LEU A 96 -0.93 13.08 1.53
N LEU A 97 -0.33 12.37 2.47
CA LEU A 97 0.80 12.87 3.25
C LEU A 97 1.99 13.21 2.34
N PHE A 98 2.45 12.26 1.54
CA PHE A 98 3.60 12.49 0.66
C PHE A 98 3.25 13.41 -0.51
N GLY A 99 2.01 13.39 -1.02
CA GLY A 99 1.54 14.32 -2.03
C GLY A 99 1.57 15.78 -1.54
N LEU A 100 1.05 16.04 -0.33
CA LEU A 100 1.07 17.37 0.28
C LEU A 100 2.50 17.84 0.59
N LEU A 101 3.35 16.96 1.10
CA LEU A 101 4.75 17.29 1.35
C LEU A 101 5.51 17.60 0.06
N THR A 102 5.28 16.83 -1.01
CA THR A 102 5.83 17.09 -2.36
C THR A 102 5.38 18.46 -2.85
N TYR A 103 4.08 18.76 -2.78
CA TYR A 103 3.54 20.05 -3.19
C TYR A 103 4.17 21.21 -2.43
N ARG A 104 4.31 21.09 -1.10
CA ARG A 104 4.97 22.10 -0.25
C ARG A 104 6.43 22.33 -0.68
N ASN A 105 7.17 21.27 -0.95
CA ASN A 105 8.58 21.35 -1.35
C ASN A 105 8.74 21.98 -2.75
N CYS A 106 7.93 21.58 -3.72
CA CYS A 106 7.94 22.17 -5.07
C CYS A 106 7.61 23.67 -5.02
N ARG A 107 6.63 24.06 -4.20
CA ARG A 107 6.28 25.47 -4.01
C ARG A 107 7.46 26.26 -3.45
N PHE A 108 8.17 25.72 -2.45
CA PHE A 108 9.35 26.39 -1.90
C PHE A 108 10.47 26.55 -2.95
N MET A 109 10.67 25.56 -3.83
CA MET A 109 11.67 25.65 -4.91
C MET A 109 11.33 26.67 -6.00
N LEU A 110 10.04 26.90 -6.30
CA LEU A 110 9.62 27.82 -7.35
C LEU A 110 9.65 29.30 -6.93
N PHE A 111 9.60 29.58 -5.63
CA PHE A 111 9.57 30.95 -5.08
C PHE A 111 10.83 31.30 -4.27
N SER A 112 11.86 30.45 -4.30
CA SER A 112 13.20 30.67 -3.74
C SER A 112 14.17 31.05 -4.84
#